data_AF-A0A4U9D530-F1
#
_entry.id   AF-A0A4U9D530-F1
#
_cell.length_a   1.000
_cell.length_b   1.000
_cell.length_c   1.000
_cell.angle_alpha   90.00
_cell.angle_beta   90.00
_cell.angle_gamma   90.00
#
_symmetry.space_group_name_H-M   'P 1'
#
loop_
_entity.id
_entity.type
_entity.pdbx_description
1 polymer ?
#
loop_
_entity_poly.entity_id
_entity_poly.type
_entity_poly.pdbx_seq_one_letter_code
_entity_poly.pdbx_strand_id
1 'polypeptide(L)'
;MGISTVVIGLLPGYESIGILAPMLLALARFGQGLGLGGEWGGAALLATENAPPRKRALYGSFPQLGAPIGFFFANGTFLLLSWLLTDQQFMEWGWRVPFIFSAVLVIIGLYVRVSLHETPVFAKIAAAKKQVKIPLGTLLTKHVRVTVLGTFIMLATYTLFYIMTVYSMTLQHRRCASGPRSAA
;
A
#
# COMPACT_ATOMS: atom_id res chain seq x y z
N MET A 1 7.43 -3.69 -0.68
CA MET A 1 5.97 -3.76 -0.94
C MET A 1 5.69 -4.47 -2.26
N GLY A 2 6.20 -3.99 -3.40
CA GLY A 2 5.84 -4.53 -4.72
C GLY A 2 6.09 -6.03 -4.92
N ILE A 3 7.29 -6.53 -4.56
CA ILE A 3 7.62 -7.97 -4.64
C ILE A 3 6.62 -8.80 -3.83
N SER A 4 6.29 -8.38 -2.61
CA SER A 4 5.34 -9.07 -1.76
C SER A 4 3.94 -9.14 -2.37
N THR A 5 3.48 -8.10 -3.09
CA THR A 5 2.20 -8.11 -3.79
C THR A 5 2.18 -9.13 -4.93
N VAL A 6 3.27 -9.24 -5.69
CA VAL A 6 3.40 -10.21 -6.78
C VAL A 6 3.44 -11.64 -6.23
N VAL A 7 4.19 -11.87 -5.15
CA VAL A 7 4.26 -13.18 -4.47
C VAL A 7 2.88 -13.63 -3.99
N ILE A 8 2.03 -12.72 -3.51
CA ILE A 8 0.64 -13.05 -3.14
C ILE A 8 -0.17 -13.54 -4.34
N GLY A 9 -0.04 -12.89 -5.50
CA GLY A 9 -0.73 -13.30 -6.73
C GLY A 9 -0.32 -14.68 -7.22
N LEU A 10 0.94 -15.07 -6.99
CA LEU A 10 1.52 -16.36 -7.40
C LEU A 10 1.39 -17.46 -6.32
N LEU A 11 0.88 -17.13 -5.14
CA LEU A 11 0.89 -18.05 -4.01
C LEU A 11 -0.01 -19.28 -4.24
N PRO A 12 0.49 -20.52 -4.12
CA PRO A 12 -0.35 -21.71 -4.21
C PRO A 12 -1.46 -21.71 -3.14
N GLY A 13 -2.60 -22.32 -3.47
CA GLY A 13 -3.73 -22.43 -2.55
C GLY A 13 -3.44 -23.35 -1.36
N TYR A 14 -4.33 -23.33 -0.37
CA TYR A 14 -4.27 -24.24 0.78
C TYR A 14 -4.28 -25.71 0.35
N GLU A 15 -4.98 -26.05 -0.72
CA GLU A 15 -5.03 -27.43 -1.23
C GLU A 15 -3.67 -27.94 -1.70
N SER A 16 -2.76 -27.06 -2.15
CA SER A 16 -1.45 -27.45 -2.67
C SER A 16 -0.37 -27.54 -1.60
N ILE A 17 -0.33 -26.57 -0.68
CA ILE A 17 0.77 -26.41 0.30
C ILE A 17 0.30 -26.36 1.76
N GLY A 18 -0.98 -26.59 2.02
CA GLY A 18 -1.57 -26.63 3.36
C GLY A 18 -1.31 -25.34 4.15
N ILE A 19 -0.90 -25.51 5.40
CA ILE A 19 -0.68 -24.41 6.35
C ILE A 19 0.45 -23.45 5.95
N LEU A 20 1.31 -23.82 4.99
CA LEU A 20 2.33 -22.91 4.45
C LEU A 20 1.71 -21.76 3.64
N ALA A 21 0.56 -21.96 3.00
CA ALA A 21 -0.12 -20.90 2.27
C ALA A 21 -0.45 -19.68 3.16
N PRO A 22 -1.21 -19.81 4.27
CA PRO A 22 -1.49 -18.67 5.13
C PRO A 22 -0.24 -18.10 5.82
N MET A 23 0.78 -18.92 6.12
CA MET A 23 2.04 -18.40 6.69
C MET A 23 2.82 -17.53 5.71
N LEU A 24 2.97 -17.98 4.45
CA LEU A 24 3.64 -17.19 3.41
C LEU A 24 2.84 -15.93 3.06
N LEU A 25 1.51 -16.02 3.05
CA LEU A 25 0.64 -14.85 2.90
C LEU A 25 0.86 -13.84 4.03
N ALA A 26 0.92 -14.29 5.29
CA ALA A 26 1.19 -13.44 6.44
C ALA A 26 2.57 -12.78 6.35
N LEU A 27 3.59 -13.52 5.94
CA LEU A 27 4.94 -12.99 5.72
C LEU A 27 4.96 -11.96 4.59
N ALA A 28 4.28 -12.23 3.48
CA ALA A 28 4.15 -11.27 2.38
C ALA A 28 3.43 -10.00 2.84
N ARG A 29 2.37 -10.11 3.64
CA ARG A 29 1.65 -8.97 4.23
C ARG A 29 2.54 -8.15 5.17
N PHE A 30 3.36 -8.82 5.98
CA PHE A 30 4.36 -8.15 6.81
C PHE A 30 5.37 -7.37 5.95
N GLY A 31 5.88 -7.97 4.88
CA GLY A 31 6.78 -7.31 3.91
C GLY A 31 6.11 -6.15 3.15
N GLN A 32 4.80 -6.22 2.88
CA GLN A 32 4.04 -5.09 2.35
C GLN A 32 4.00 -3.94 3.36
N GLY A 33 3.76 -4.21 4.64
CA GLY A 33 3.75 -3.21 5.71
C GLY A 33 5.10 -2.49 5.86
N LEU A 34 6.20 -3.25 5.91
CA LEU A 34 7.55 -2.68 5.96
C LEU A 34 7.85 -1.80 4.75
N GLY A 35 7.50 -2.30 3.55
CA GLY A 35 7.68 -1.54 2.33
C GLY A 35 6.84 -0.26 2.30
N LEU A 36 5.57 -0.33 2.70
CA LEU A 36 4.70 0.85 2.74
C LEU A 36 5.27 1.91 3.70
N GLY A 37 5.66 1.51 4.91
CA GLY A 37 6.21 2.43 5.92
C GLY A 37 7.53 3.08 5.49
N GLY A 38 8.45 2.30 4.91
CA GLY A 38 9.73 2.83 4.44
C GLY A 38 9.60 3.71 3.20
N GLU A 39 8.75 3.30 2.25
CA GLU A 39 8.65 3.97 0.95
C GLU A 39 7.84 5.27 1.02
N TRP A 40 6.73 5.25 1.74
CA TRP A 40 5.79 6.38 1.83
C TRP A 40 6.38 7.56 2.60
N GLY A 41 7.02 7.30 3.75
CA GLY A 41 7.64 8.35 4.56
C GLY A 41 8.76 9.08 3.82
N GLY A 42 9.61 8.34 3.10
CA GLY A 42 10.65 8.92 2.25
C GLY A 42 10.07 9.75 1.10
N ALA A 43 9.05 9.25 0.40
CA ALA A 43 8.42 9.98 -0.69
C ALA A 43 7.75 11.29 -0.22
N ALA A 44 7.06 11.27 0.93
CA ALA A 44 6.46 12.46 1.52
C ALA A 44 7.52 13.50 1.92
N LEU A 45 8.64 13.05 2.49
CA LEU A 45 9.75 13.93 2.83
C LEU A 45 10.37 14.55 1.57
N LEU A 46 10.73 13.72 0.58
CA LEU A 46 11.29 14.19 -0.69
C LEU A 46 10.37 15.20 -1.40
N ALA A 47 9.06 14.94 -1.42
CA ALA A 47 8.09 15.84 -2.05
C ALA A 47 7.99 17.19 -1.32
N THR A 48 8.03 17.18 0.01
CA THR A 48 7.91 18.41 0.82
C THR A 48 9.21 19.21 0.91
N GLU A 49 10.37 18.54 0.88
CA GLU A 49 11.70 19.17 0.90
C GLU A 49 12.04 19.85 -0.43
N ASN A 50 11.65 19.25 -1.56
CA ASN A 50 11.85 19.83 -2.90
C ASN A 50 10.76 20.84 -3.29
N ALA A 51 9.72 21.03 -2.47
CA ALA A 51 8.62 21.91 -2.82
C ALA A 51 9.02 23.40 -2.75
N PRO A 52 8.49 24.23 -3.66
CA PRO A 52 8.65 25.69 -3.59
C PRO A 52 8.18 26.27 -2.25
N PRO A 53 8.73 27.41 -1.81
CA PRO A 53 8.26 28.11 -0.63
C PRO A 53 6.73 28.28 -0.68
N ARG A 54 6.06 28.05 0.46
CA ARG A 54 4.60 28.13 0.60
C ARG A 54 3.77 27.06 -0.15
N LYS A 55 4.38 26.12 -0.88
CA LYS A 55 3.67 25.04 -1.60
C LYS A 55 3.89 23.63 -1.04
N ARG A 56 4.56 23.51 0.11
CA ARG A 56 4.87 22.20 0.75
C ARG A 56 3.65 21.32 0.97
N ALA A 57 2.53 21.89 1.43
CA ALA A 57 1.30 21.14 1.66
C ALA A 57 0.75 20.53 0.36
N LEU A 58 0.76 21.29 -0.75
CA LEU A 58 0.30 20.80 -2.05
C LEU A 58 1.17 19.65 -2.56
N TYR A 59 2.49 19.77 -2.45
CA TYR A 59 3.42 18.74 -2.92
C TYR A 59 3.39 17.49 -2.03
N GLY A 60 3.23 17.68 -0.71
CA GLY A 60 3.05 16.59 0.25
C GLY A 60 1.74 15.81 0.08
N SER A 61 0.74 16.38 -0.61
CA SER A 61 -0.52 15.69 -0.91
C SER A 61 -0.40 14.67 -2.05
N PHE A 62 0.55 14.81 -2.99
CA PHE A 62 0.66 13.86 -4.11
C PHE A 62 0.94 12.41 -3.67
N PRO A 63 1.86 12.15 -2.71
CA PRO A 63 2.04 10.81 -2.16
C PRO A 63 0.76 10.24 -1.52
N GLN A 64 -0.10 11.08 -0.95
CA GLN A 64 -1.37 10.66 -0.35
C GLN A 64 -2.40 10.26 -1.42
N LEU A 65 -2.39 10.91 -2.59
CA LEU A 65 -3.30 10.60 -3.70
C LEU A 65 -3.03 9.24 -4.35
N GLY A 66 -1.84 8.66 -4.16
CA GLY A 66 -1.51 7.35 -4.73
C GLY A 66 -2.45 6.24 -4.23
N ALA A 67 -2.80 6.25 -2.93
CA ALA A 67 -3.70 5.25 -2.35
C ALA A 67 -5.11 5.26 -2.98
N PRO A 68 -5.87 6.38 -3.00
CA PRO A 68 -7.22 6.41 -3.58
C PRO A 68 -7.22 6.11 -5.08
N ILE A 69 -6.22 6.59 -5.84
CA ILE A 69 -6.11 6.27 -7.28
C ILE A 69 -5.86 4.76 -7.46
N GLY A 70 -4.96 4.18 -6.68
CA GLY A 70 -4.71 2.74 -6.69
C GLY A 70 -5.96 1.93 -6.33
N PHE A 71 -6.70 2.35 -5.30
CA PHE A 71 -7.97 1.72 -4.93
C PHE A 71 -9.00 1.79 -6.05
N PHE A 72 -9.11 2.93 -6.75
CA PHE A 72 -10.02 3.07 -7.88
C PHE A 72 -9.71 2.05 -8.99
N PHE A 73 -8.44 1.95 -9.41
CA PHE A 73 -8.04 0.96 -10.42
C PHE A 73 -8.17 -0.48 -9.94
N ALA A 74 -7.86 -0.77 -8.68
CA ALA A 74 -7.99 -2.11 -8.11
C ALA A 74 -9.47 -2.56 -8.10
N ASN A 75 -10.37 -1.71 -7.60
CA ASN A 75 -11.80 -2.00 -7.60
C ASN A 75 -12.37 -2.06 -9.03
N GLY A 76 -11.94 -1.16 -9.92
CA GLY A 76 -12.36 -1.18 -11.33
C GLY A 76 -11.95 -2.47 -12.04
N THR A 77 -10.73 -2.96 -11.80
CA THR A 77 -10.25 -4.24 -12.34
C THR A 77 -11.06 -5.40 -11.77
N PHE A 78 -11.32 -5.39 -10.46
CA PHE A 78 -12.12 -6.43 -9.80
C PHE A 78 -13.55 -6.48 -10.37
N LEU A 79 -14.20 -5.32 -10.53
CA LEU A 79 -15.53 -5.19 -11.11
C LEU A 79 -15.57 -5.70 -12.56
N LEU A 80 -14.57 -5.34 -13.37
CA LEU A 80 -14.45 -5.80 -14.75
C LEU A 80 -14.29 -7.33 -14.82
N LEU A 81 -13.45 -7.91 -13.97
CA LEU A 81 -13.27 -9.36 -13.89
C LEU A 81 -14.54 -10.07 -13.42
N SER A 82 -15.27 -9.52 -12.44
CA SER A 82 -16.54 -10.07 -11.99
C SER A 82 -17.64 -10.02 -13.06
N TRP A 83 -17.54 -9.11 -14.04
CA TRP A 83 -18.49 -9.07 -15.17
C TRP A 83 -18.11 -10.02 -16.31
N LEU A 84 -16.82 -10.28 -16.50
CA LEU A 84 -16.30 -11.12 -17.58
C LEU A 84 -16.21 -12.62 -17.22
N LEU A 85 -16.01 -12.95 -15.94
CA LEU A 85 -15.79 -14.31 -15.47
C LEU A 85 -16.99 -14.86 -14.72
N THR A 86 -17.19 -16.17 -14.78
CA THR A 86 -18.11 -16.86 -13.88
C THR A 86 -17.56 -16.89 -12.45
N ASP A 87 -18.43 -17.06 -11.46
CA ASP A 87 -18.02 -17.15 -10.04
C ASP A 87 -16.94 -18.22 -9.81
N GLN A 88 -17.06 -19.35 -10.50
CA GLN A 88 -16.08 -20.45 -10.40
C GLN A 88 -14.72 -20.04 -10.96
N GLN A 89 -14.68 -19.46 -12.16
CA GLN A 89 -13.42 -18.97 -12.77
C GLN A 89 -12.78 -17.85 -11.94
N PHE A 90 -13.62 -16.99 -11.37
CA PHE A 90 -13.17 -15.91 -10.52
C PHE A 90 -12.43 -16.43 -9.28
N MET A 91 -12.99 -17.45 -8.61
CA MET A 91 -12.42 -18.05 -7.40
C MET A 91 -11.20 -18.92 -7.68
N GLU A 92 -11.14 -19.58 -8.85
CA GLU A 92 -9.98 -20.39 -9.24
C GLU A 92 -8.75 -19.52 -9.56
N TRP A 93 -8.89 -18.50 -10.40
CA TRP A 93 -7.75 -17.72 -10.89
C TRP A 93 -8.02 -16.22 -11.06
N GLY A 94 -9.27 -15.81 -11.30
CA GLY A 94 -9.61 -14.41 -11.60
C GLY A 94 -9.12 -13.42 -10.54
N TRP A 95 -9.24 -13.77 -9.26
CA TRP A 95 -8.77 -12.93 -8.16
C TRP A 95 -7.25 -12.68 -8.15
N ARG A 96 -6.45 -13.50 -8.84
CA ARG A 96 -4.97 -13.35 -8.91
C ARG A 96 -4.54 -12.27 -9.91
N VAL A 97 -5.36 -12.01 -10.92
CA VAL A 97 -5.04 -11.11 -12.04
C VAL A 97 -4.67 -9.70 -11.56
N PRO A 98 -5.43 -9.03 -10.66
CA PRO A 98 -5.08 -7.68 -10.21
C PRO A 98 -3.74 -7.63 -9.46
N PHE A 99 -3.39 -8.69 -8.72
CA PHE A 99 -2.10 -8.78 -8.01
C PHE A 99 -0.94 -8.90 -8.98
N ILE A 100 -1.07 -9.73 -10.02
CA ILE A 100 -0.03 -9.89 -11.05
C ILE A 100 0.07 -8.62 -11.89
N PHE A 101 -1.05 -8.01 -12.28
CA PHE A 101 -1.07 -6.76 -13.02
C PHE A 101 -0.38 -5.62 -12.24
N SER A 102 -0.47 -5.63 -10.91
CA SER A 102 0.27 -4.68 -10.07
C SER A 102 1.78 -4.74 -10.25
N ALA A 103 2.35 -5.84 -10.74
CA ALA A 103 3.78 -5.96 -11.06
C ALA A 103 4.24 -4.88 -12.04
N VAL A 104 3.41 -4.54 -13.03
CA VAL A 104 3.71 -3.47 -14.00
C VAL A 104 3.87 -2.14 -13.29
N LEU A 105 2.94 -1.81 -12.39
CA LEU A 105 3.01 -0.59 -11.58
C LEU A 105 4.23 -0.57 -10.65
N VAL A 106 4.60 -1.73 -10.11
CA VAL A 106 5.81 -1.87 -9.28
C VAL A 106 7.07 -1.61 -10.10
N ILE A 107 7.17 -2.14 -11.32
CA ILE A 107 8.32 -1.92 -12.21
C ILE A 107 8.43 -0.44 -12.59
N ILE A 108 7.32 0.18 -12.97
CA ILE A 108 7.28 1.62 -13.29
C ILE A 108 7.68 2.45 -12.06
N GLY A 109 7.13 2.13 -10.88
CA GLY A 109 7.47 2.82 -9.64
C GLY A 109 8.95 2.68 -9.27
N LEU A 110 9.53 1.48 -9.47
CA LEU A 110 10.95 1.23 -9.25
C LEU A 110 11.81 2.03 -10.23
N TYR A 111 11.46 2.04 -11.52
CA TYR A 111 12.16 2.82 -12.54
C TYR A 111 12.16 4.32 -12.22
N VAL A 112 11.00 4.87 -11.86
CA VAL A 112 10.87 6.28 -11.45
C VAL A 112 11.72 6.55 -10.22
N ARG A 113 11.74 5.64 -9.24
CA ARG A 113 12.56 5.80 -8.03
C ARG A 113 14.05 5.83 -8.31
N VAL A 114 14.53 4.93 -9.16
CA VAL A 114 15.96 4.88 -9.53
C VAL A 114 16.35 6.11 -10.35
N SER A 115 15.40 6.75 -11.05
CA SER A 115 15.63 7.94 -11.87
C SER A 115 15.57 9.27 -11.09
N LEU A 116 15.09 9.25 -9.84
CA LEU A 116 15.00 10.45 -9.00
C LEU A 116 16.37 10.77 -8.38
N HIS A 117 16.87 11.97 -8.63
CA HIS A 117 18.09 12.48 -8.01
C HIS A 117 17.84 12.84 -6.54
N GLU A 118 18.81 12.58 -5.66
CA GLU A 118 18.67 12.83 -4.22
C GLU A 118 18.41 14.32 -3.89
N THR A 119 17.76 14.59 -2.74
CA THR A 119 17.52 15.97 -2.30
C THR A 119 18.83 16.72 -2.04
N PRO A 120 18.86 18.05 -2.27
CA PRO A 120 20.04 18.88 -1.97
C PRO A 120 20.42 18.85 -0.48
N VAL A 121 19.49 18.51 0.41
CA VAL A 121 19.74 18.30 1.85
C VAL A 121 20.55 17.02 2.08
N PHE A 122 20.16 15.90 1.45
CA PHE A 122 20.90 14.65 1.51
C PHE A 122 22.28 14.77 0.88
N ALA A 123 22.40 15.47 -0.26
CA ALA A 123 23.68 15.74 -0.90
C ALA A 123 24.66 16.50 0.03
N LYS A 124 24.17 17.49 0.80
CA LYS A 124 24.99 18.22 1.79
C LYS A 124 25.43 17.35 2.97
N ILE A 125 24.57 16.45 3.45
CA ILE A 125 24.88 15.54 4.57
C ILE A 125 25.86 14.45 4.14
N ALA A 126 25.70 13.92 2.92
CA ALA A 126 26.63 12.97 2.31
C ALA A 126 28.02 13.61 2.13
N ALA A 127 28.09 14.85 1.62
CA ALA A 127 29.33 15.61 1.51
C ALA A 127 29.98 15.88 2.89
N ALA A 128 29.18 16.08 3.93
CA ALA A 128 29.66 16.31 5.29
C ALA A 128 30.06 15.02 6.06
N LYS A 129 29.94 13.82 5.47
CA LYS A 129 30.19 12.51 6.10
C LYS A 129 29.48 12.29 7.45
N LYS A 130 28.39 13.02 7.73
CA LYS A 130 27.60 12.88 8.98
C LYS A 130 26.51 11.79 8.89
N GLN A 131 26.74 10.75 8.08
CA GLN A 131 25.81 9.64 7.97
C GLN A 131 25.84 8.79 9.25
N VAL A 132 24.70 8.63 9.91
CA VAL A 132 24.57 7.76 11.09
C VAL A 132 24.60 6.31 10.61
N LYS A 133 25.59 5.53 11.06
CA LYS A 133 25.81 4.14 10.63
C LYS A 133 24.65 3.18 10.92
N ILE A 134 23.83 3.46 11.95
CA ILE A 134 22.66 2.62 12.30
C ILE A 134 21.45 3.51 12.65
N PRO A 135 20.68 3.95 11.65
CA PRO A 135 19.52 4.82 11.84
C PRO A 135 18.42 4.14 12.67
N LEU A 136 18.14 2.87 12.39
CA LEU A 136 17.09 2.08 13.07
C LEU A 136 17.40 1.84 14.56
N GLY A 137 18.65 1.46 14.88
CA GLY A 137 19.10 1.24 16.25
C GLY A 137 19.04 2.52 17.08
N THR A 138 19.36 3.67 16.48
CA THR A 138 19.29 4.97 17.17
C THR A 138 17.84 5.39 17.43
N LEU A 139 16.93 5.16 16.47
CA LEU A 139 15.49 5.39 16.63
C LEU A 139 14.90 4.56 17.78
N LEU A 140 15.21 3.26 17.81
CA LEU A 140 14.70 2.31 18.81
C LEU A 140 15.39 2.37 20.18
N THR A 141 16.39 3.23 20.35
CA THR A 141 17.07 3.41 21.65
C THR A 141 16.92 4.83 22.17
N LYS A 142 17.08 5.84 21.32
CA LYS A 142 17.05 7.26 21.72
C LYS A 142 15.68 7.93 21.53
N HIS A 143 14.83 7.39 20.65
CA HIS A 143 13.56 8.03 20.27
C HIS A 143 12.32 7.13 20.42
N VAL A 144 12.40 6.11 21.28
CA VAL A 144 11.36 5.09 21.48
C VAL A 144 9.97 5.68 21.73
N ARG A 145 9.85 6.70 22.59
CA ARG A 145 8.55 7.33 22.88
C ARG A 145 7.89 7.89 21.62
N VAL A 146 8.66 8.59 20.78
CA VAL A 146 8.15 9.18 19.54
C VAL A 146 7.84 8.09 18.52
N THR A 147 8.66 7.05 18.43
CA THR A 147 8.42 5.90 17.54
C THR A 147 7.14 5.14 17.92
N VAL A 148 6.93 4.88 19.21
CA VAL A 148 5.72 4.19 19.70
C VAL A 148 4.48 5.05 19.46
N LEU A 149 4.50 6.33 19.84
CA LEU A 149 3.38 7.24 19.59
C LEU A 149 3.04 7.33 18.08
N GLY A 150 4.05 7.53 17.23
CA GLY A 150 3.86 7.58 15.78
C GLY A 150 3.27 6.29 15.20
N THR A 151 3.71 5.13 15.72
CA THR A 151 3.18 3.82 15.34
C THR A 151 1.71 3.69 15.74
N PHE A 152 1.32 4.10 16.96
CA PHE A 152 -0.07 4.05 17.41
C PHE A 152 -0.98 5.03 16.65
N ILE A 153 -0.49 6.22 16.31
CA ILE A 153 -1.22 7.18 15.47
C ILE A 153 -1.51 6.54 14.10
N MET A 154 -0.48 5.98 13.46
CA MET A 154 -0.65 5.29 12.16
C MET A 154 -1.55 4.07 12.25
N LEU A 155 -1.42 3.28 13.31
CA LEU A 155 -2.28 2.11 13.56
C LEU A 155 -3.74 2.55 13.65
N ALA A 156 -4.05 3.61 14.39
CA ALA A 156 -5.40 4.14 14.49
C ALA A 156 -5.91 4.64 13.14
N THR A 157 -5.10 5.38 12.38
CA THR A 157 -5.48 5.88 11.04
C THR A 157 -5.77 4.75 10.07
N TYR A 158 -4.91 3.73 9.98
CA TYR A 158 -5.13 2.60 9.07
C TYR A 158 -6.29 1.72 9.53
N THR A 159 -6.47 1.51 10.83
CA THR A 159 -7.60 0.76 11.36
C THR A 159 -8.92 1.44 11.00
N LEU A 160 -9.02 2.76 11.20
CA LEU A 160 -10.20 3.54 10.80
C LEU A 160 -10.43 3.47 9.28
N PHE A 161 -9.38 3.61 8.48
CA PHE A 161 -9.46 3.51 7.03
C PHE A 161 -10.01 2.15 6.57
N TYR A 162 -9.47 1.04 7.09
CA TYR A 162 -9.93 -0.30 6.74
C TYR A 162 -11.36 -0.58 7.23
N ILE A 163 -11.71 -0.16 8.45
CA ILE A 163 -13.08 -0.29 8.95
C ILE A 163 -14.04 0.48 8.04
N MET A 164 -13.75 1.74 7.73
CA MET A 164 -14.62 2.56 6.88
C MET A 164 -14.78 1.94 5.50
N THR A 165 -13.69 1.56 4.83
CA THR A 165 -13.76 0.99 3.47
C THR A 165 -14.53 -0.33 3.43
N VAL A 166 -14.31 -1.24 4.38
CA VAL A 166 -15.01 -2.53 4.44
C VAL A 166 -16.50 -2.34 4.79
N TYR A 167 -16.83 -1.48 5.76
CA TYR A 167 -18.22 -1.22 6.13
C TYR A 167 -18.98 -0.48 5.05
N SER A 168 -18.37 0.51 4.39
CA SER A 168 -18.98 1.20 3.24
C SER A 168 -19.32 0.21 2.13
N MET A 169 -18.40 -0.69 1.77
CA MET A 169 -18.65 -1.76 0.78
C MET A 169 -19.79 -2.68 1.22
N THR A 170 -19.81 -3.10 2.48
CA THR A 170 -20.84 -3.99 3.02
C THR A 170 -22.22 -3.34 3.04
N LEU A 171 -22.31 -2.06 3.40
CA LEU A 171 -23.55 -1.27 3.37
C LEU A 171 -24.06 -1.07 1.95
N GLN A 172 -23.16 -0.84 0.98
CA GLN A 172 -23.49 -0.72 -0.44
C GLN A 172 -24.14 -2.01 -0.95
N HIS A 173 -23.54 -3.16 -0.63
CA HIS A 173 -24.06 -4.47 -1.06
C HIS A 173 -25.43 -4.77 -0.44
N ARG A 174 -25.62 -4.45 0.85
CA ARG A 174 -26.93 -4.61 1.51
C ARG A 174 -28.02 -3.74 0.89
N ARG A 175 -27.71 -2.50 0.49
CA ARG A 175 -28.68 -1.60 -0.17
C ARG A 175 -29.05 -2.05 -1.58
N CYS A 176 -28.12 -2.65 -2.34
CA CYS A 176 -28.42 -3.25 -3.64
C CYS A 176 -29.21 -4.56 -3.53
N ALA A 177 -28.94 -5.38 -2.51
CA ALA A 177 -29.71 -6.61 -2.25
C ALA A 177 -31.12 -6.31 -1.72
N SER A 178 -31.33 -5.14 -1.10
CA SER A 178 -32.63 -4.63 -0.65
C SER A 178 -33.26 -3.64 -1.65
N GLY A 179 -33.19 -3.92 -2.96
CA GLY A 179 -34.05 -3.24 -3.94
C GLY A 179 -35.54 -3.53 -3.68
N PRO A 180 -36.47 -2.64 -4.10
CA PRO A 180 -37.85 -2.66 -3.63
C PRO A 180 -38.60 -3.92 -4.07
N ARG A 181 -38.74 -4.90 -3.18
CA ARG A 181 -39.84 -5.86 -3.20
C ARG A 181 -41.01 -5.27 -2.42
N SER A 182 -41.81 -4.41 -3.06
CA SER A 182 -43.23 -4.16 -2.73
C SER A 182 -43.71 -2.92 -3.48
N ALA A 183 -44.37 -3.14 -4.62
CA ALA A 183 -45.42 -2.29 -5.20
C ALA A 183 -46.00 -3.00 -6.44
N ALA A 184 -46.66 -4.14 -6.21
CA ALA A 184 -47.63 -4.76 -7.12
C ALA A 184 -48.52 -5.68 -6.28
#